data_AF-A0A3M7TV12-F1
#
_entry.id   AF-A0A3M7TV12-F1
#
_cell.length_a   1.000
_cell.length_b   1.000
_cell.length_c   1.000
_cell.angle_alpha   90.00
_cell.angle_beta   90.00
_cell.angle_gamma   90.00
#
_symmetry.space_group_name_H-M   'P 1'
#
loop_
_entity.id
_entity.type
_entity.pdbx_description
1 polymer ?
#
loop_
_entity_poly.entity_id
_entity_poly.type
_entity_poly.pdbx_seq_one_letter_code
_entity_poly.pdbx_strand_id
1 'polypeptide(L)' 'MLSKDKIARINELARKSKGEGLSASESKEQQALRQEYLKSMRQSFKNQLHSVKVVDDKGNDVTPKKLKESKENSNSDLLH' A
#
# COMPACT_ATOMS: atom_id res chain seq x y z
N MET A 1 4.07 8.74 -1.20
CA MET A 1 4.81 7.88 -0.25
C MET A 1 4.93 8.64 1.06
N LEU A 2 4.74 8.00 2.21
CA LEU A 2 4.80 8.66 3.52
C LEU A 2 6.22 9.20 3.80
N SER A 3 6.36 10.33 4.51
CA SER A 3 7.67 10.90 4.87
C SER A 3 8.46 9.98 5.79
N LYS A 4 9.80 10.05 5.72
CA LYS A 4 10.70 9.24 6.56
C LYS A 4 10.45 9.49 8.05
N ASP A 5 10.15 10.73 8.43
CA ASP A 5 9.90 11.11 9.83
C ASP A 5 8.64 10.44 10.39
N LYS A 6 7.56 10.39 9.60
CA LYS A 6 6.33 9.69 9.99
C LYS A 6 6.54 8.18 10.10
N ILE A 7 7.38 7.59 9.24
CA ILE A 7 7.75 6.17 9.33
C ILE A 7 8.58 5.90 10.60
N ALA A 8 9.54 6.77 10.92
CA ALA A 8 10.31 6.69 12.16
C ALA A 8 9.38 6.75 13.37
N ARG A 9 8.40 7.67 13.37
CA ARG A 9 7.40 7.79 14.41
C ARG A 9 6.54 6.53 14.58
N ILE A 10 6.10 5.90 13.48
CA ILE A 10 5.38 4.62 13.53
C ILE A 10 6.24 3.54 14.22
N ASN A 11 7.54 3.49 13.92
CA ASN A 11 8.46 2.52 14.51
C ASN A 11 8.70 2.77 16.00
N GLU A 12 8.81 4.03 16.42
CA GLU A 12 8.89 4.41 17.83
C GLU A 12 7.65 3.94 18.60
N LEU A 13 6.46 4.28 18.11
CA LEU A 13 5.19 3.86 18.71
C LEU A 13 5.05 2.33 18.73
N ALA A 14 5.52 1.64 17.68
CA ALA A 14 5.52 0.18 17.63
C ALA A 14 6.47 -0.46 18.65
N ARG A 15 7.65 0.15 18.89
CA ARG A 15 8.58 -0.31 19.93
C ARG A 15 8.00 -0.07 21.32
N LYS A 16 7.44 1.11 21.57
CA LYS A 16 6.80 1.45 22.83
C LYS A 16 5.62 0.52 23.16
N SER A 17 4.77 0.25 22.16
CA SER A 17 3.65 -0.70 22.28
C SER A 17 4.05 -2.10 22.72
N LYS A 18 5.25 -2.57 22.34
CA LYS A 18 5.75 -3.91 22.71
C LYS A 18 6.35 -3.98 24.10
N GLY A 19 6.86 -2.86 24.63
CA GLY A 19 7.51 -2.80 25.93
C GLY A 19 6.54 -2.34 27.02
N GLU A 20 6.22 -1.04 27.00
CA GLU A 20 5.50 -0.34 28.07
C GLU A 20 4.00 -0.26 27.81
N GLY A 21 3.57 -0.52 26.57
CA GLY A 21 2.21 -0.28 26.10
C GLY A 21 2.03 1.12 25.52
N LEU A 22 0.87 1.38 24.92
CA LEU A 22 0.53 2.69 24.35
C LEU A 22 -0.57 3.34 25.17
N SER A 23 -0.46 4.65 25.37
CA SER A 23 -1.59 5.44 25.83
C SER A 23 -2.67 5.54 24.74
N ALA A 24 -3.89 5.91 25.13
CA ALA A 24 -5.00 6.03 24.18
C ALA A 24 -4.75 7.09 23.08
N SER A 25 -4.03 8.17 23.39
CA SER A 25 -3.63 9.19 22.42
C SER A 25 -2.61 8.64 21.42
N GLU A 26 -1.58 7.96 21.91
CA GLU A 26 -0.54 7.35 21.07
C GLU A 26 -1.09 6.22 20.18
N SER A 27 -2.05 5.43 20.68
CA SER A 27 -2.72 4.42 19.87
C SER A 27 -3.50 5.04 18.72
N LYS A 28 -4.20 6.16 18.96
CA LYS A 28 -4.90 6.90 17.90
C LYS A 28 -3.92 7.48 16.88
N GLU A 29 -2.81 8.06 17.36
CA GLU A 29 -1.73 8.58 16.49
C GLU A 29 -1.15 7.47 15.61
N GLN A 30 -0.79 6.32 16.21
CA GLN A 30 -0.25 5.17 15.49
C GLN A 30 -1.22 4.66 14.43
N GLN A 31 -2.52 4.59 14.75
CA GLN A 31 -3.54 4.13 13.83
C GLN A 31 -3.71 5.09 12.65
N ALA A 32 -3.74 6.41 12.90
CA ALA A 32 -3.82 7.42 11.86
C ALA A 32 -2.61 7.36 10.92
N LEU A 33 -1.39 7.28 11.48
CA LEU A 33 -0.15 7.18 10.71
C LEU A 33 -0.10 5.89 9.87
N ARG A 34 -0.57 4.76 10.43
CA ARG A 34 -0.67 3.49 9.69
C ARG A 34 -1.67 3.55 8.55
N GLN A 35 -2.82 4.19 8.75
CA GLN A 35 -3.82 4.35 7.69
C GLN A 35 -3.26 5.19 6.52
N GLU A 36 -2.57 6.29 6.82
CA GLU A 36 -1.93 7.14 5.82
C GLU A 36 -0.85 6.37 5.05
N TYR A 37 0.01 5.63 5.76
CA TYR A 37 1.01 4.76 5.16
C TYR A 37 0.37 3.76 4.21
N LEU A 38 -0.63 2.99 4.69
CA LEU A 38 -1.31 1.96 3.91
C LEU A 38 -2.02 2.54 2.68
N LYS A 39 -2.63 3.73 2.77
CA LYS A 39 -3.25 4.39 1.62
C LYS A 39 -2.19 4.67 0.54
N SER A 40 -1.06 5.26 0.92
CA SER A 40 0.02 5.58 -0.01
C SER A 40 0.69 4.33 -0.60
N MET A 41 0.87 3.29 0.23
CA MET A 41 1.49 2.03 -0.15
C MET A 41 0.59 1.22 -1.09
N ARG A 42 -0.73 1.12 -0.79
CA ARG A 42 -1.69 0.46 -1.67
C ARG A 42 -1.74 1.09 -3.06
N GLN A 43 -1.68 2.42 -3.14
CA GLN A 43 -1.63 3.11 -4.44
C GLN A 43 -0.37 2.75 -5.21
N SER A 44 0.79 2.82 -4.56
CA SER A 44 2.06 2.44 -5.19
C SER A 44 2.07 0.97 -5.63
N PHE A 45 1.53 0.08 -4.80
CA PHE A 45 1.48 -1.35 -5.08
C PHE A 45 0.52 -1.68 -6.22
N LYS A 46 -0.64 -1.01 -6.29
CA LYS A 46 -1.59 -1.15 -7.41
C LYS A 46 -0.92 -0.78 -8.74
N ASN A 47 -0.19 0.34 -8.77
CA ASN A 47 0.54 0.76 -9.98
C ASN A 47 1.60 -0.27 -10.40
N GLN A 48 2.31 -0.86 -9.43
CA GLN A 48 3.31 -1.89 -9.69
C GLN A 48 2.67 -3.21 -10.17
N LEU A 49 1.49 -3.58 -9.67
CA LEU A 49 0.73 -4.72 -10.19
C LEU A 49 0.25 -4.50 -11.62
N HIS A 50 -0.06 -3.27 -12.00
CA HIS A 50 -0.46 -2.93 -13.37
C HIS A 50 0.72 -2.94 -14.37
N SER A 51 1.96 -2.81 -13.90
CA SER A 51 3.14 -2.86 -14.76
C SER A 51 3.65 -4.27 -15.03
N VAL A 52 3.30 -5.24 -14.18
CA VAL A 52 3.74 -6.64 -14.34
C VAL A 52 2.76 -7.46 -15.18
N LYS A 53 3.29 -8.42 -15.93
CA LYS A 53 2.55 -9.40 -16.72
C LYS A 53 2.94 -10.80 -16.22
N VAL A 54 1.96 -11.66 -15.95
CA VAL A 54 2.20 -13.04 -15.53
C VAL A 54 2.17 -13.92 -16.78
N VAL A 55 3.24 -14.66 -17.01
CA VAL A 55 3.37 -15.63 -18.12
C VAL A 55 3.55 -17.03 -17.56
N ASP A 56 2.99 -18.04 -18.24
CA ASP A 56 3.23 -19.44 -17.92
C ASP A 56 4.55 -19.95 -18.53
N ASP A 57 4.95 -21.18 -18.17
CA ASP A 57 6.17 -21.81 -18.68
C ASP A 57 6.17 -22.03 -20.21
N LYS A 58 4.99 -21.92 -20.85
CA LYS A 58 4.80 -22.01 -22.31
C LYS A 58 4.78 -20.64 -22.98
N GLY A 59 4.94 -19.54 -22.23
CA GLY A 59 4.96 -18.17 -22.73
C GLY A 59 3.57 -17.53 -22.93
N ASN A 60 2.48 -18.17 -22.51
CA ASN A 60 1.15 -17.59 -22.59
C ASN A 60 0.91 -16.58 -21.48
N ASP A 61 0.21 -15.49 -21.82
CA ASP A 61 -0.20 -14.49 -20.84
C ASP A 61 -1.37 -14.99 -19.98
N VAL A 62 -1.05 -15.36 -18.74
CA VAL A 62 -2.02 -15.81 -17.73
C VAL A 62 -2.31 -14.74 -16.69
N THR A 63 -2.03 -13.46 -17.00
CA THR A 63 -2.35 -12.36 -16.09
C THR A 63 -3.84 -12.38 -15.72
N PRO A 64 -4.20 -12.39 -14.41
CA PRO A 64 -5.59 -12.49 -13.97
C PRO A 64 -6.50 -11.42 -14.61
N LYS A 65 -7.69 -11.82 -15.07
CA LYS A 65 -8.67 -10.92 -15.73
C LYS A 65 -8.99 -9.68 -14.90
N LYS A 66 -9.18 -9.85 -13.57
CA LYS A 66 -9.43 -8.76 -12.62
C LYS A 66 -8.33 -7.68 -12.62
N LEU A 67 -7.07 -8.07 -12.84
CA LEU A 67 -5.95 -7.12 -12.94
C LEU A 67 -5.96 -6.38 -14.27
N LYS A 68 -6.31 -7.06 -15.37
CA LYS A 68 -6.49 -6.45 -16.70
C LYS A 68 -7.60 -5.39 -16.67
N GLU A 69 -8.77 -5.77 -16.15
CA GLU A 69 -9.93 -4.87 -15.97
C GLU A 69 -9.58 -3.67 -15.08
N SER A 70 -8.91 -3.91 -13.94
CA SER A 70 -8.49 -2.82 -13.05
C SER A 70 -7.51 -1.84 -13.71
N LYS A 71 -6.69 -2.29 -14.66
CA LYS A 71 -5.73 -1.45 -15.39
C LYS A 71 -6.43 -0.60 -16.45
N GLU A 72 -7.36 -1.20 -17.19
CA GLU A 72 -8.17 -0.50 -18.20
C GLU A 72 -9.03 0.61 -17.58
N ASN A 73 -9.73 0.32 -16.48
CA ASN A 73 -10.54 1.32 -15.77
C ASN A 73 -9.68 2.49 -15.25
N SER A 74 -8.48 2.22 -14.74
CA SER A 74 -7.57 3.28 -14.27
C SER A 74 -6.99 4.13 -15.41
N ASN A 75 -6.86 3.60 -16.63
CA ASN A 75 -6.47 4.39 -17.81
C ASN A 75 -7.64 5.22 -18.36
N SER A 76 -8.87 4.71 -18.29
CA SER A 76 -10.06 5.44 -18.73
C SER A 76 -10.33 6.68 -17.87
N ASP A 77 -10.14 6.60 -16.54
CA ASP A 77 -10.30 7.72 -15.61
C ASP A 77 -9.27 8.85 -15.83
N LEU A 78 -8.17 8.60 -16.53
CA LEU A 78 -7.14 9.59 -16.87
C LEU A 78 -7.41 10.34 -18.19
N LEU A 79 -8.40 9.88 -18.98
CA LEU A 79 -8.74 10.41 -20.31
C LEU A 79 -9.96 11.35 -20.30
N HIS A 80 -10.46 11.73 -19.13
CA HIS A 80 -11.54 12.71 -18.91
C HIS A 80 -11.08 13.79 -17.94
#